data_AF-A0AAQ3R337-F1
#
_entry.id   AF-A0AAQ3R337-F1
#
_cell.length_a   1.000
_cell.length_b   1.000
_cell.length_c   1.000
_cell.angle_alpha   90.00
_cell.angle_beta   90.00
_cell.angle_gamma   90.00
#
_symmetry.space_group_name_H-M   'P 1'
#
loop_
_entity.id
_entity.type
_entity.pdbx_description
1 polymer ?
#
loop_
_entity_poly.entity_id
_entity_poly.type
_entity_poly.pdbx_seq_one_letter_code
_entity_poly.pdbx_strand_id
1 'polypeptide(L)'
;MAFPLLFCVAEEAKAFAHKMAKMEMPGGGPKVFYLVKSRHLEKTADCRAQLEQGIDSDADFHTNFIGASIKDCQDWALQNTQDCNNIESSVVAVADTRSAKDGTLLLSKYNVSSGGQLFFCRFGPLPPEDETCYEWRIKPDINDNAYLMMSDLSDCGEPDSAYPVYYGSQNKFTDTDGVFDVTEARRFVTSEDADVLQSDIRRWLED
;
A
#
# COMPACT_ATOMS: atom_id res chain seq x y z
N MET A 1 -6.91 -1.70 -13.59
CA MET A 1 -6.81 -0.96 -12.33
C MET A 1 -7.20 -1.90 -11.21
N ALA A 2 -6.23 -2.24 -10.40
CA ALA A 2 -6.41 -3.10 -9.27
C ALA A 2 -6.45 -2.19 -8.02
N PHE A 3 -6.98 -2.69 -6.90
CA PHE A 3 -7.25 -1.88 -5.72
C PHE A 3 -6.78 -2.63 -4.48
N PRO A 4 -6.20 -1.94 -3.49
CA PRO A 4 -5.70 -2.57 -2.28
C PRO A 4 -6.81 -3.17 -1.43
N LEU A 5 -6.41 -4.25 -0.77
CA LEU A 5 -7.21 -4.91 0.25
C LEU A 5 -7.06 -4.18 1.59
N LEU A 6 -8.17 -3.89 2.25
CA LEU A 6 -8.20 -3.36 3.60
C LEU A 6 -8.62 -4.45 4.58
N PHE A 7 -7.77 -4.70 5.57
CA PHE A 7 -8.02 -5.59 6.68
C PHE A 7 -8.26 -4.77 7.95
N CYS A 8 -9.21 -5.20 8.76
CA CYS A 8 -9.40 -4.69 10.12
C CYS A 8 -9.05 -5.81 11.09
N VAL A 9 -8.00 -5.61 11.88
CA VAL A 9 -7.45 -6.64 12.78
C VAL A 9 -7.69 -6.35 14.25
N ALA A 10 -8.24 -5.20 14.59
CA ALA A 10 -8.57 -4.79 15.95
C ALA A 10 -10.02 -4.30 16.05
N GLU A 11 -10.72 -4.65 17.13
CA GLU A 11 -12.13 -4.25 17.35
C GLU A 11 -12.27 -2.74 17.44
N GLU A 12 -11.37 -2.09 18.18
CA GLU A 12 -11.32 -0.64 18.35
C GLU A 12 -11.05 0.10 17.03
N ALA A 13 -10.50 -0.58 16.02
CA ALA A 13 -10.18 0.01 14.73
C ALA A 13 -11.34 -0.03 13.73
N LYS A 14 -12.45 -0.70 14.05
CA LYS A 14 -13.60 -0.84 13.13
C LYS A 14 -14.13 0.50 12.62
N ALA A 15 -14.32 1.48 13.49
CA ALA A 15 -14.79 2.81 13.08
C ALA A 15 -13.82 3.47 12.09
N PHE A 16 -12.52 3.28 12.29
CA PHE A 16 -11.49 3.79 11.38
C PHE A 16 -11.47 3.01 10.05
N ALA A 17 -11.51 1.68 10.08
CA ALA A 17 -11.58 0.84 8.89
C ALA A 17 -12.81 1.17 8.04
N HIS A 18 -13.95 1.43 8.68
CA HIS A 18 -15.18 1.87 8.04
C HIS A 18 -15.02 3.22 7.34
N LYS A 19 -14.34 4.18 7.97
CA LYS A 19 -13.98 5.46 7.32
C LYS A 19 -13.09 5.23 6.09
N MET A 20 -12.09 4.35 6.19
CA MET A 20 -11.18 4.04 5.08
C MET A 20 -11.88 3.35 3.92
N ALA A 21 -12.77 2.38 4.19
CA ALA A 21 -13.55 1.71 3.15
C ALA A 21 -14.47 2.67 2.36
N LYS A 22 -14.83 3.82 2.94
CA LYS A 22 -15.63 4.87 2.29
C LYS A 22 -14.80 5.88 1.50
N MET A 23 -13.48 5.88 1.63
CA MET A 23 -12.57 6.79 0.92
C MET A 23 -12.69 6.60 -0.60
N GLU A 24 -12.87 7.71 -1.32
CA GLU A 24 -13.00 7.76 -2.77
C GLU A 24 -11.78 8.44 -3.37
N MET A 25 -11.37 8.00 -4.56
CA MET A 25 -10.35 8.70 -5.33
C MET A 25 -10.80 10.13 -5.71
N PRO A 26 -9.86 11.04 -6.03
CA PRO A 26 -10.19 12.43 -6.36
C PRO A 26 -11.20 12.51 -7.51
N GLY A 27 -12.10 13.49 -7.43
CA GLY A 27 -13.10 13.73 -8.49
C GLY A 27 -14.31 12.79 -8.45
N GLY A 28 -14.58 12.15 -7.30
CA GLY A 28 -15.69 11.20 -7.15
C GLY A 28 -15.42 9.87 -7.84
N GLY A 29 -14.14 9.46 -7.84
CA GLY A 29 -13.70 8.21 -8.42
C GLY A 29 -14.11 6.98 -7.61
N PRO A 30 -13.67 5.77 -8.01
CA PRO A 30 -13.94 4.55 -7.27
C PRO A 30 -13.39 4.59 -5.84
N LYS A 31 -13.90 3.71 -4.99
CA LYS A 31 -13.37 3.53 -3.63
C LYS A 31 -11.90 3.12 -3.68
N VAL A 32 -11.09 3.68 -2.77
CA VAL A 32 -9.65 3.41 -2.71
C VAL A 32 -9.39 1.98 -2.25
N PHE A 33 -10.19 1.44 -1.33
CA PHE A 33 -9.97 0.13 -0.71
C PHE A 33 -11.14 -0.83 -0.89
N TYR A 34 -10.82 -2.13 -0.92
CA TYR A 34 -11.78 -3.22 -0.75
C TYR A 34 -11.64 -3.83 0.64
N LEU A 35 -12.70 -3.80 1.44
CA LEU A 35 -12.67 -4.39 2.77
C LEU A 35 -12.75 -5.92 2.69
N VAL A 36 -11.83 -6.59 3.40
CA VAL A 36 -11.82 -8.05 3.54
C VAL A 36 -12.52 -8.46 4.83
N LYS A 37 -13.65 -9.16 4.69
CA LYS A 37 -14.45 -9.65 5.83
C LYS A 37 -14.23 -11.13 6.13
N SER A 38 -13.95 -11.95 5.11
CA SER A 38 -13.88 -13.40 5.24
C SER A 38 -12.49 -13.92 4.91
N ARG A 39 -12.03 -14.91 5.68
CA ARG A 39 -10.82 -15.70 5.35
C ARG A 39 -11.06 -16.68 4.20
N HIS A 40 -12.33 -16.98 3.90
CA HIS A 40 -12.72 -17.88 2.83
C HIS A 40 -13.20 -17.04 1.65
N LEU A 41 -12.47 -17.13 0.55
CA LEU A 41 -12.83 -16.56 -0.74
C LEU A 41 -13.19 -17.72 -1.68
N GLU A 42 -14.42 -17.74 -2.18
CA GLU A 42 -14.79 -18.72 -3.21
C GLU A 42 -14.07 -18.36 -4.50
N LYS A 43 -13.36 -19.33 -5.09
CA LYS A 43 -12.62 -19.16 -6.34
C LYS A 43 -13.60 -19.15 -7.52
N THR A 44 -14.24 -18.00 -7.75
CA THR A 44 -15.14 -17.77 -8.88
C THR A 44 -14.50 -16.84 -9.91
N ALA A 45 -15.10 -16.71 -11.09
CA ALA A 45 -14.61 -15.80 -12.12
C ALA A 45 -14.63 -14.31 -11.68
N ASP A 46 -15.40 -13.98 -10.64
CA ASP A 46 -15.48 -12.65 -10.06
C ASP A 46 -15.35 -12.70 -8.53
N CYS A 47 -14.17 -13.08 -8.05
CA CYS A 47 -13.88 -13.08 -6.61
C CYS A 47 -14.07 -11.70 -5.96
N ARG A 48 -13.93 -10.62 -6.76
CA ARG A 48 -14.08 -9.24 -6.30
C ARG A 48 -15.49 -8.95 -5.79
N ALA A 49 -16.52 -9.63 -6.32
CA ALA A 49 -17.89 -9.51 -5.82
C ALA A 49 -18.07 -9.98 -4.37
N GLN A 50 -17.12 -10.76 -3.83
CA GLN A 50 -17.11 -11.20 -2.44
C GLN A 50 -16.35 -10.24 -1.51
N LEU A 51 -15.68 -9.24 -2.07
CA LEU A 51 -15.04 -8.15 -1.34
C LEU A 51 -15.98 -6.96 -1.27
N GLU A 52 -16.00 -6.27 -0.13
CA GLU A 52 -16.94 -5.18 0.06
C GLU A 52 -16.31 -3.84 -0.33
N GLN A 53 -16.94 -3.13 -1.28
CA GLN A 53 -16.60 -1.75 -1.61
C GLN A 53 -17.52 -0.79 -0.90
N GLY A 54 -16.98 -0.05 0.07
CA GLY A 54 -17.79 0.81 0.92
C GLY A 54 -18.71 -0.02 1.83
N ILE A 55 -18.76 0.36 3.09
CA ILE A 55 -19.72 -0.23 4.02
C ILE A 55 -20.96 0.64 3.94
N ASP A 56 -22.06 0.09 3.44
CA ASP A 56 -23.34 0.81 3.40
C ASP A 56 -23.89 0.93 4.83
N SER A 57 -24.17 2.17 5.23
CA SER A 57 -24.60 2.62 6.57
C SER A 57 -23.55 2.58 7.68
N ASP A 58 -23.83 3.23 8.81
CA ASP A 58 -23.07 3.13 10.08
C ASP A 58 -23.23 1.76 10.75
N ALA A 59 -23.64 0.73 10.00
CA ALA A 59 -23.78 -0.63 10.52
C ALA A 59 -22.41 -1.17 10.92
N ASP A 60 -22.38 -1.77 12.11
CA ASP A 60 -21.25 -2.57 12.55
C ASP A 60 -20.98 -3.68 11.52
N PHE A 61 -19.72 -3.86 11.15
CA PHE A 61 -19.32 -4.89 10.21
C PHE A 61 -18.58 -6.01 10.95
N HIS A 62 -18.82 -7.25 10.52
CA HIS A 62 -18.08 -8.39 11.02
C HIS A 62 -16.92 -8.72 10.08
N THR A 63 -15.76 -9.04 10.66
CA THR A 63 -14.62 -9.59 9.93
C THR A 63 -13.94 -10.70 10.73
N ASN A 64 -13.52 -11.75 10.04
CA ASN A 64 -12.80 -12.90 10.61
C ASN A 64 -11.30 -12.63 10.78
N PHE A 65 -10.87 -11.38 10.56
CA PHE A 65 -9.50 -10.92 10.72
C PHE A 65 -9.23 -10.21 12.04
N ILE A 66 -10.24 -10.00 12.90
CA ILE A 66 -10.01 -9.51 14.25
C ILE A 66 -9.06 -10.47 14.99
N GLY A 67 -8.00 -9.92 15.57
CA GLY A 67 -6.92 -10.67 16.23
C GLY A 67 -5.89 -11.28 15.28
N ALA A 68 -6.02 -11.10 13.96
CA ALA A 68 -5.01 -11.53 13.01
C ALA A 68 -3.73 -10.70 13.12
N SER A 69 -2.59 -11.32 12.83
CA SER A 69 -1.33 -10.60 12.65
C SER A 69 -1.28 -9.91 11.27
N ILE A 70 -0.40 -8.92 11.13
CA ILE A 70 -0.12 -8.28 9.83
C ILE A 70 0.34 -9.34 8.82
N LYS A 71 1.16 -10.30 9.27
CA LYS A 71 1.61 -11.43 8.46
C LYS A 71 0.46 -12.31 7.97
N ASP A 72 -0.55 -12.58 8.80
CA ASP A 72 -1.73 -13.34 8.36
C ASP A 72 -2.48 -12.63 7.22
N CYS A 73 -2.55 -11.30 7.26
CA CYS A 73 -3.16 -10.49 6.21
C CYS A 73 -2.33 -10.51 4.91
N GLN A 74 -0.99 -10.39 5.04
CA GLN A 74 -0.06 -10.47 3.91
C GLN A 74 -0.13 -11.86 3.24
N ASP A 75 -0.04 -12.93 4.02
CA ASP A 75 -0.08 -14.30 3.53
C ASP A 75 -1.45 -14.60 2.88
N TRP A 76 -2.55 -14.12 3.48
CA TRP A 76 -3.88 -14.27 2.89
C TRP A 76 -3.98 -13.57 1.53
N ALA A 77 -3.50 -12.33 1.44
CA ALA A 77 -3.53 -11.58 0.18
C ALA A 77 -2.74 -12.29 -0.91
N LEU A 78 -1.50 -12.70 -0.62
CA LEU A 78 -0.63 -13.41 -1.57
C LEU A 78 -1.25 -14.72 -2.07
N GLN A 79 -1.88 -15.48 -1.19
CA GLN A 79 -2.53 -16.73 -1.56
C GLN A 79 -3.74 -16.50 -2.48
N ASN A 80 -4.59 -15.53 -2.15
CA ASN A 80 -5.88 -15.37 -2.82
C ASN A 80 -5.80 -14.57 -4.14
N THR A 81 -4.74 -13.81 -4.36
CA THR A 81 -4.58 -13.05 -5.59
C THR A 81 -4.00 -13.83 -6.75
N GLN A 82 -3.22 -14.88 -6.48
CA GLN A 82 -2.84 -15.85 -7.51
C GLN A 82 -4.07 -16.53 -8.13
N ASP A 83 -5.13 -16.65 -7.34
CA ASP A 83 -6.38 -17.29 -7.73
C ASP A 83 -7.42 -16.32 -8.31
N CYS A 84 -7.24 -15.00 -8.13
CA CYS A 84 -8.24 -13.98 -8.46
C CYS A 84 -7.61 -12.84 -9.26
N ASN A 85 -7.67 -12.93 -10.59
CA ASN A 85 -7.06 -12.01 -11.57
C ASN A 85 -7.48 -10.52 -11.48
N ASN A 86 -8.40 -10.16 -10.59
CA ASN A 86 -8.96 -8.80 -10.47
C ASN A 86 -8.63 -8.10 -9.14
N ILE A 87 -7.69 -8.61 -8.34
CA ILE A 87 -7.28 -8.02 -7.05
C ILE A 87 -5.81 -7.59 -7.13
N GLU A 88 -5.47 -6.37 -6.68
CA GLU A 88 -4.07 -5.96 -6.56
C GLU A 88 -3.55 -6.59 -5.28
N SER A 89 -2.77 -7.66 -5.40
CA SER A 89 -2.25 -8.38 -4.23
C SER A 89 -1.17 -7.64 -3.51
N SER A 90 -0.40 -6.89 -4.30
CA SER A 90 0.92 -6.48 -3.88
C SER A 90 0.79 -5.49 -2.75
N VAL A 91 -0.32 -4.76 -2.61
CA VAL A 91 -0.54 -3.81 -1.52
C VAL A 91 -1.72 -4.22 -0.64
N VAL A 92 -1.45 -4.38 0.64
CA VAL A 92 -2.46 -4.54 1.69
C VAL A 92 -2.44 -3.36 2.65
N ALA A 93 -3.62 -2.95 3.09
CA ALA A 93 -3.84 -1.96 4.11
C ALA A 93 -4.37 -2.64 5.38
N VAL A 94 -3.82 -2.29 6.54
CA VAL A 94 -4.20 -2.87 7.83
C VAL A 94 -4.59 -1.76 8.80
N ALA A 95 -5.85 -1.82 9.24
CA ALA A 95 -6.35 -1.06 10.37
C ALA A 95 -6.18 -1.88 11.66
N ASP A 96 -5.28 -1.44 12.53
CA ASP A 96 -4.92 -2.09 13.79
C ASP A 96 -5.25 -1.21 15.01
N THR A 97 -4.88 -1.66 16.22
CA THR A 97 -5.07 -0.90 17.45
C THR A 97 -4.51 0.53 17.38
N ARG A 98 -3.41 0.75 16.65
CA ARG A 98 -2.79 2.07 16.51
C ARG A 98 -3.66 2.97 15.64
N SER A 99 -4.25 2.43 14.58
CA SER A 99 -5.19 3.16 13.72
C SER A 99 -6.34 3.82 14.49
N ALA A 100 -6.88 3.14 15.51
CA ALA A 100 -7.92 3.70 16.37
C ALA A 100 -7.45 4.88 17.24
N LYS A 101 -6.15 4.91 17.57
CA LYS A 101 -5.56 5.89 18.50
C LYS A 101 -5.07 7.15 17.81
N ASP A 102 -4.38 7.00 16.70
CA ASP A 102 -3.70 8.13 16.03
C ASP A 102 -4.18 8.36 14.58
N GLY A 103 -5.16 7.59 14.12
CA GLY A 103 -5.75 7.75 12.80
C GLY A 103 -4.81 7.38 11.65
N THR A 104 -3.78 6.56 11.91
CA THR A 104 -2.85 6.10 10.88
C THR A 104 -3.26 4.74 10.29
N LEU A 105 -2.81 4.44 9.08
CA LEU A 105 -3.05 3.18 8.38
C LEU A 105 -1.70 2.52 8.06
N LEU A 106 -1.57 1.22 8.30
CA LEU A 106 -0.40 0.49 7.84
C LEU A 106 -0.62 0.06 6.39
N LEU A 107 0.23 0.48 5.49
CA LEU A 107 0.33 -0.06 4.14
C LEU A 107 1.50 -1.02 4.07
N SER A 108 1.30 -2.16 3.44
CA SER A 108 2.33 -3.17 3.23
C SER A 108 2.35 -3.55 1.76
N LYS A 109 3.50 -3.37 1.10
CA LYS A 109 3.73 -3.80 -0.28
C LYS A 109 4.62 -5.03 -0.33
N TYR A 110 4.10 -6.14 -0.87
CA TYR A 110 4.91 -7.27 -1.27
C TYR A 110 5.63 -6.98 -2.58
N ASN A 111 6.96 -7.12 -2.58
CA ASN A 111 7.76 -7.04 -3.78
C ASN A 111 7.89 -8.43 -4.43
N VAL A 112 7.35 -8.60 -5.63
CA VAL A 112 7.50 -9.83 -6.40
C VAL A 112 8.88 -9.82 -7.06
N SER A 113 9.60 -10.96 -7.03
CA SER A 113 10.83 -11.11 -7.81
C SER A 113 10.47 -11.20 -9.30
N SER A 114 10.49 -10.08 -10.01
CA SER A 114 9.95 -10.00 -11.37
C SER A 114 10.83 -9.25 -12.38
N GLY A 115 12.15 -9.46 -12.34
CA GLY A 115 13.04 -8.98 -13.42
C GLY A 115 14.37 -8.38 -13.02
N GLY A 116 14.72 -8.44 -11.72
CA GLY A 116 15.97 -7.89 -11.20
C GLY A 116 15.75 -6.54 -10.50
N GLN A 117 16.46 -6.34 -9.39
CA GLN A 117 16.44 -5.08 -8.64
C GLN A 117 17.11 -3.98 -9.47
N LEU A 118 16.56 -2.77 -9.42
CA LEU A 118 17.19 -1.61 -10.04
C LEU A 118 18.33 -1.12 -9.14
N PHE A 119 19.49 -0.84 -9.73
CA PHE A 119 20.65 -0.40 -8.97
C PHE A 119 20.74 1.11 -8.93
N PHE A 120 20.87 1.66 -7.72
CA PHE A 120 21.00 3.09 -7.46
C PHE A 120 22.31 3.36 -6.74
N CYS A 121 23.18 4.23 -7.26
CA CYS A 121 24.55 4.42 -6.74
C CYS A 121 24.64 4.66 -5.22
N ARG A 122 23.68 5.39 -4.64
CA ARG A 122 23.64 5.68 -3.20
C ARG A 122 23.01 4.57 -2.36
N PHE A 123 22.10 3.79 -2.92
CA PHE A 123 21.24 2.87 -2.16
C PHE A 123 21.50 1.40 -2.46
N GLY A 124 22.26 1.10 -3.52
CA GLY A 124 22.40 -0.24 -4.05
C GLY A 124 21.13 -0.71 -4.76
N PRO A 125 20.86 -2.02 -4.79
CA PRO A 125 19.65 -2.55 -5.40
C PRO A 125 18.39 -2.13 -4.61
N LEU A 126 17.35 -1.67 -5.31
CA LEU A 126 16.05 -1.38 -4.72
C LEU A 126 14.89 -2.11 -5.44
N PRO A 127 13.87 -2.58 -4.70
CA PRO A 127 13.86 -2.64 -3.24
C PRO A 127 14.96 -3.61 -2.72
N PRO A 128 15.47 -3.44 -1.48
CA PRO A 128 16.69 -4.11 -1.00
C PRO A 128 16.69 -5.64 -1.09
N GLU A 129 15.52 -6.25 -0.90
CA GLU A 129 15.24 -7.67 -0.91
C GLU A 129 14.00 -7.97 -1.76
N ASP A 130 14.07 -9.04 -2.55
CA ASP A 130 12.93 -9.61 -3.25
C ASP A 130 12.05 -10.42 -2.29
N GLU A 131 10.82 -10.75 -2.73
CA GLU A 131 9.88 -11.61 -2.00
C GLU A 131 9.60 -11.16 -0.56
N THR A 132 9.66 -9.84 -0.37
CA THR A 132 9.62 -9.21 0.95
C THR A 132 8.50 -8.18 0.99
N CYS A 133 7.81 -8.12 2.13
CA CYS A 133 6.84 -7.07 2.44
C CYS A 133 7.55 -5.85 3.02
N TYR A 134 7.35 -4.69 2.39
CA TYR A 134 7.78 -3.40 2.90
C TYR A 134 6.60 -2.66 3.48
N GLU A 135 6.78 -2.07 4.66
CA GLU A 135 5.69 -1.51 5.44
C GLU A 135 5.88 -0.02 5.68
N TRP A 136 4.80 0.75 5.53
CA TRP A 136 4.75 2.17 5.83
C TRP A 136 3.49 2.48 6.61
N ARG A 137 3.66 3.13 7.76
CA ARG A 137 2.54 3.69 8.51
C ARG A 137 2.26 5.08 7.97
N ILE A 138 1.08 5.35 7.46
CA ILE A 138 0.74 6.64 6.84
C ILE A 138 -0.45 7.30 7.53
N LYS A 139 -0.59 8.62 7.36
CA LYS A 139 -1.85 9.32 7.63
C LYS A 139 -2.69 9.33 6.34
N PRO A 140 -3.77 8.53 6.26
CA PRO A 140 -4.68 8.60 5.13
C PRO A 140 -5.44 9.93 5.20
N ASP A 141 -5.41 10.70 4.11
CA ASP A 141 -6.01 12.03 4.05
C ASP A 141 -6.81 12.24 2.76
N ILE A 142 -7.38 13.44 2.63
CA ILE A 142 -8.18 13.87 1.47
C ILE A 142 -7.34 14.09 0.20
N ASN A 143 -6.01 14.13 0.33
CA ASN A 143 -5.11 14.18 -0.82
C ASN A 143 -4.79 12.76 -1.32
N ASP A 144 -5.46 11.76 -0.76
CA ASP A 144 -5.35 10.35 -1.12
C ASP A 144 -3.92 9.81 -1.01
N ASN A 145 -3.21 10.16 0.07
CA ASN A 145 -1.86 9.65 0.36
C ASN A 145 -1.72 8.14 0.11
N ALA A 146 -2.71 7.33 0.49
CA ALA A 146 -2.67 5.90 0.19
C ALA A 146 -2.62 5.62 -1.32
N TYR A 147 -3.53 6.22 -2.09
CA TYR A 147 -3.57 6.10 -3.54
C TYR A 147 -2.33 6.64 -4.24
N LEU A 148 -1.83 7.79 -3.79
CA LEU A 148 -0.63 8.39 -4.38
C LEU A 148 0.59 7.48 -4.21
N MET A 149 0.79 6.95 -3.01
CA MET A 149 1.87 6.00 -2.73
C MET A 149 1.69 4.70 -3.52
N MET A 150 0.47 4.17 -3.62
CA MET A 150 0.16 3.00 -4.45
C MET A 150 0.47 3.26 -5.92
N SER A 151 0.04 4.40 -6.46
CA SER A 151 0.32 4.78 -7.84
C SER A 151 1.82 4.80 -8.12
N ASP A 152 2.62 5.39 -7.21
CA ASP A 152 4.07 5.50 -7.37
C ASP A 152 4.77 4.13 -7.26
N LEU A 153 4.23 3.21 -6.46
CA LEU A 153 4.80 1.88 -6.22
C LEU A 153 4.22 0.77 -7.13
N SER A 154 3.17 1.06 -7.87
CA SER A 154 2.55 0.17 -8.86
C SER A 154 3.37 0.07 -10.15
N ASP A 155 3.00 -0.86 -11.03
CA ASP A 155 3.59 -1.00 -12.37
C ASP A 155 3.36 0.24 -13.27
N CYS A 156 2.49 1.16 -12.87
CA CYS A 156 2.27 2.43 -13.56
C CYS A 156 3.19 3.55 -13.08
N GLY A 157 3.94 3.35 -12.00
CA GLY A 157 4.93 4.30 -11.50
C GLY A 157 6.22 4.28 -12.32
N GLU A 158 7.12 5.22 -12.03
CA GLU A 158 8.49 5.21 -12.53
C GLU A 158 9.41 4.71 -11.41
N PRO A 159 9.84 3.44 -11.43
CA PRO A 159 10.64 2.86 -10.36
C PRO A 159 11.95 3.65 -10.09
N ASP A 160 12.55 4.21 -11.13
CA ASP A 160 13.75 5.04 -11.06
C ASP A 160 13.56 6.32 -10.21
N SER A 161 12.33 6.82 -10.16
CA SER A 161 11.94 8.01 -9.39
C SER A 161 11.44 7.62 -7.99
N ALA A 162 10.59 6.59 -7.92
CA ALA A 162 9.89 6.21 -6.69
C ALA A 162 10.76 5.41 -5.72
N TYR A 163 11.55 4.43 -6.19
CA TYR A 163 12.23 3.48 -5.29
C TYR A 163 13.27 4.15 -4.37
N PRO A 164 14.11 5.09 -4.82
CA PRO A 164 15.04 5.81 -3.96
C PRO A 164 14.35 6.55 -2.80
N VAL A 165 13.12 7.02 -3.02
CA VAL A 165 12.35 7.74 -2.02
C VAL A 165 11.70 6.77 -1.03
N TYR A 166 10.92 5.81 -1.53
CA TYR A 166 10.10 4.94 -0.69
C TYR A 166 10.88 3.81 -0.01
N TYR A 167 11.90 3.24 -0.67
CA TYR A 167 12.73 2.17 -0.11
C TYR A 167 14.09 2.69 0.37
N GLY A 168 14.77 3.52 -0.43
CA GLY A 168 16.12 4.00 -0.12
C GLY A 168 16.16 5.07 0.98
N SER A 169 15.13 5.91 1.06
CA SER A 169 15.08 7.08 1.93
C SER A 169 13.92 7.06 2.92
N GLN A 170 13.38 5.87 3.24
CA GLN A 170 12.20 5.75 4.10
C GLN A 170 12.37 6.52 5.42
N ASN A 171 13.54 6.42 6.06
CA ASN A 171 13.84 7.10 7.32
C ASN A 171 13.81 8.63 7.22
N LYS A 172 14.05 9.21 6.05
CA LYS A 172 14.03 10.67 5.84
C LYS A 172 12.61 11.23 5.94
N PHE A 173 11.63 10.45 5.47
CA PHE A 173 10.23 10.86 5.40
C PHE A 173 9.39 10.25 6.52
N THR A 174 10.01 9.56 7.48
CA THR A 174 9.34 8.97 8.63
C THR A 174 9.57 9.85 9.84
N ASP A 175 8.50 10.32 10.48
CA ASP A 175 8.57 11.12 11.68
C ASP A 175 9.00 10.32 12.91
N THR A 176 9.17 10.99 14.05
CA THR A 176 9.58 10.35 15.31
C THR A 176 8.56 9.35 15.86
N ASP A 177 7.31 9.44 15.43
CA ASP A 177 6.25 8.50 15.79
C ASP A 177 6.21 7.30 14.82
N GLY A 178 7.07 7.27 13.81
CA GLY A 178 7.13 6.22 12.81
C GLY A 178 6.08 6.37 11.71
N VAL A 179 5.54 7.58 11.49
CA VAL A 179 4.57 7.87 10.43
C VAL A 179 5.30 8.45 9.22
N PHE A 180 5.11 7.82 8.06
CA PHE A 180 5.66 8.21 6.78
C PHE A 180 4.83 9.31 6.11
N ASP A 181 5.46 10.44 5.78
CA ASP A 181 4.85 11.57 5.07
C ASP A 181 4.86 11.31 3.56
N VAL A 182 3.75 10.75 3.08
CA VAL A 182 3.55 10.47 1.65
C VAL A 182 3.53 11.75 0.81
N THR A 183 2.97 12.85 1.33
CA THR A 183 2.89 14.10 0.57
C THR A 183 4.28 14.67 0.32
N GLU A 184 5.15 14.67 1.34
CA GLU A 184 6.54 15.10 1.19
C GLU A 184 7.33 14.13 0.31
N ALA A 185 7.20 12.82 0.52
CA ALA A 185 7.85 11.81 -0.30
C ALA A 185 7.49 11.98 -1.79
N ARG A 186 6.21 12.14 -2.11
CA ARG A 186 5.75 12.34 -3.49
C ARG A 186 6.26 13.64 -4.08
N ARG A 187 6.29 14.74 -3.32
CA ARG A 187 6.91 15.99 -3.80
C ARG A 187 8.35 15.75 -4.23
N PHE A 188 9.11 14.97 -3.45
CA PHE A 188 10.47 14.57 -3.82
C PHE A 188 10.50 13.73 -5.09
N VAL A 189 9.63 12.72 -5.23
CA VAL A 189 9.52 11.89 -6.44
C VAL A 189 9.27 12.75 -7.68
N THR A 190 8.41 13.77 -7.59
CA THR A 190 7.99 14.61 -8.73
C THR A 190 8.83 15.87 -8.95
N SER A 191 9.78 16.16 -8.07
CA SER A 191 10.62 17.37 -8.14
C SER A 191 11.83 17.17 -9.05
N GLU A 192 12.38 18.26 -9.59
CA GLU A 192 13.69 18.25 -10.27
C GLU A 192 14.84 17.81 -9.34
N ASP A 193 14.66 17.80 -8.01
CA ASP A 193 15.63 17.19 -7.08
C ASP A 193 15.67 15.64 -7.19
N ALA A 194 14.66 15.03 -7.82
CA ALA A 194 14.74 13.64 -8.26
C ALA A 194 15.85 13.47 -9.30
N ASP A 195 16.09 14.45 -10.19
CA ASP A 195 17.20 14.43 -11.15
C ASP A 195 18.56 14.42 -10.45
N VAL A 196 18.68 14.98 -9.24
CA VAL A 196 19.92 14.91 -8.44
C VAL A 196 20.17 13.49 -7.92
N LEU A 197 19.11 12.76 -7.54
CA LEU A 197 19.20 11.34 -7.18
C LEU A 197 19.35 10.43 -8.42
N GLN A 198 18.87 10.86 -9.59
CA GLN A 198 18.86 10.11 -10.86
C GLN A 198 20.06 10.38 -11.78
N SER A 199 20.78 11.49 -11.61
CA SER A 199 21.98 11.82 -12.40
C SER A 199 23.08 10.75 -12.31
N ASP A 200 22.96 9.87 -11.32
CA ASP A 200 23.82 8.71 -11.10
C ASP A 200 23.41 7.46 -11.92
N ILE A 201 22.17 7.34 -12.41
CA ILE A 201 21.67 6.18 -13.17
C ILE A 201 22.07 6.27 -14.66
N ARG A 202 21.93 7.45 -15.29
CA ARG A 202 22.27 7.63 -16.72
C ARG A 202 23.72 7.34 -17.04
N ARG A 203 24.62 7.58 -16.08
CA ARG A 203 26.05 7.33 -16.25
C ARG A 203 26.41 5.84 -16.41
N TRP A 204 25.51 4.93 -16.05
CA TRP A 204 25.73 3.47 -16.16
C TRP A 204 25.12 2.85 -17.42
N LEU A 205 24.21 3.55 -18.12
CA LEU A 205 23.61 3.07 -19.37
C LEU A 205 24.36 3.57 -20.62
N GLU A 206 25.32 4.47 -20.43
CA GLU A 206 26.16 5.05 -21.49
C GLU A 206 27.59 4.48 -21.54
N ASP A 207 27.97 3.62 -20.59
CA ASP A 207 29.25 2.88 -20.52
C ASP A 207 29.03 1.37 -20.74
#